data_AF-A0A848TN18-F1
#
_entry.id   AF-A0A848TN18-F1
#
_cell.length_a   1.000
_cell.length_b   1.000
_cell.length_c   1.000
_cell.angle_alpha   90.00
_cell.angle_beta   90.00
_cell.angle_gamma   90.00
#
_symmetry.space_group_name_H-M   'P 1'
#
loop_
_entity.id
_entity.type
_entity.pdbx_description
1 polymer ?
#
loop_
_entity_poly.entity_id
_entity_poly.type
_entity_poly.pdbx_seq_one_letter_code
_entity_poly.pdbx_strand_id
1 'polypeptide(L)'
;MLALIAGEGKLPAVLVDNLSDLPYIAAMEGYPPDFLTPDRVFRIEHLGTLLEEFKALGVTDVCFAGSIRRPAIDPAQIDAATMPLVPRMMAALSKGDDGALREVLTVFSEAGFNIRAANEFAAALLPVAGVFTSRRTDTQHAADAVRAAEVVAHLGPLDIG
;
A
#
# COMPACT_ATOMS: atom_id res chain seq x y z
N MET A 1 0.69 -10.82 15.22
CA MET A 1 -0.44 -11.04 14.30
C MET A 1 -0.35 -10.04 13.16
N LEU A 2 -0.62 -10.46 11.92
CA LEU A 2 -0.56 -9.60 10.73
C LEU A 2 -1.94 -8.96 10.47
N ALA A 3 -1.96 -7.66 10.18
CA ALA A 3 -3.09 -7.01 9.53
C ALA A 3 -2.74 -6.69 8.06
N LEU A 4 -3.65 -7.02 7.16
CA LEU A 4 -3.57 -6.67 5.75
C LEU A 4 -4.50 -5.49 5.48
N ILE A 5 -3.94 -4.36 5.10
CA ILE A 5 -4.70 -3.21 4.59
C ILE A 5 -4.86 -3.42 3.08
N ALA A 6 -6.05 -3.89 2.70
CA ALA A 6 -6.40 -4.34 1.37
C ALA A 6 -7.13 -3.25 0.57
N GLY A 7 -6.54 -2.85 -0.56
CA GLY A 7 -7.17 -2.04 -1.60
C GLY A 7 -7.68 -2.89 -2.77
N GLU A 8 -8.07 -2.23 -3.86
CA GLU A 8 -8.64 -2.88 -5.05
C GLU A 8 -7.66 -3.85 -5.73
N GLY A 9 -8.24 -4.81 -6.45
CA GLY A 9 -7.50 -5.76 -7.29
C GLY A 9 -7.18 -7.08 -6.58
N LYS A 10 -6.41 -7.91 -7.28
CA LYS A 10 -6.18 -9.32 -6.91
C LYS A 10 -5.01 -9.54 -5.96
N LEU A 11 -4.10 -8.56 -5.83
CA LEU A 11 -2.89 -8.72 -5.03
C LEU A 11 -3.19 -9.11 -3.58
N PRO A 12 -4.13 -8.47 -2.86
CA PRO A 12 -4.49 -8.87 -1.50
C PRO A 12 -4.83 -10.36 -1.36
N ALA A 13 -5.68 -10.89 -2.25
CA ALA A 13 -6.06 -12.31 -2.25
C ALA A 13 -4.84 -13.21 -2.44
N VAL A 14 -3.98 -12.89 -3.40
CA VAL A 14 -2.75 -13.65 -3.65
C VAL A 14 -1.83 -13.64 -2.43
N LEU A 15 -1.72 -12.54 -1.70
CA LEU A 15 -0.91 -12.50 -0.48
C LEU A 15 -1.51 -13.42 0.60
N VAL A 16 -2.82 -13.35 0.83
CA VAL A 16 -3.52 -14.20 1.80
C VAL A 16 -3.31 -15.69 1.49
N ASP A 17 -3.39 -16.08 0.22
CA ASP A 17 -3.17 -17.46 -0.22
C ASP A 17 -1.74 -17.98 0.04
N ASN A 18 -0.76 -17.09 0.24
CA ASN A 18 0.63 -17.46 0.52
C ASN A 18 1.02 -17.33 2.01
N LEU A 19 0.09 -16.92 2.88
CA LEU A 19 0.34 -16.82 4.32
C LEU A 19 0.11 -18.16 5.03
N SER A 20 0.89 -18.41 6.08
CA SER A 20 0.69 -19.57 6.97
C SER A 20 -0.56 -19.42 7.83
N ASP A 21 -0.85 -18.19 8.25
CA ASP A 21 -1.93 -17.83 9.16
C ASP A 21 -2.78 -16.73 8.52
N LEU A 22 -4.10 -16.80 8.72
CA LEU A 22 -5.02 -15.79 8.20
C LEU A 22 -4.74 -14.43 8.88
N PRO A 23 -4.53 -13.35 8.11
CA PRO A 23 -4.37 -12.02 8.66
C PRO A 23 -5.73 -11.42 9.03
N TYR A 24 -5.72 -10.35 9.82
CA TYR A 24 -6.88 -9.47 9.95
C TYR A 24 -6.96 -8.55 8.73
N ILE A 25 -8.06 -8.61 7.98
CA ILE A 25 -8.21 -7.90 6.70
C ILE A 25 -9.01 -6.62 6.92
N ALA A 26 -8.35 -5.47 6.74
CA ALA A 26 -8.99 -4.15 6.74
C ALA A 26 -9.01 -3.58 5.33
N ALA A 27 -10.17 -3.12 4.85
CA ALA A 27 -10.30 -2.47 3.56
C ALA A 27 -10.87 -1.06 3.70
N MET A 28 -10.36 -0.13 2.89
CA MET A 28 -10.85 1.23 2.88
C MET A 28 -12.17 1.31 2.10
N GLU A 29 -13.14 2.03 2.65
CA GLU A 29 -14.42 2.29 1.99
C GLU A 29 -14.19 2.89 0.60
N GLY A 30 -14.88 2.33 -0.40
CA GLY A 30 -14.73 2.71 -1.80
C GLY A 30 -13.62 1.98 -2.57
N TYR A 31 -12.78 1.18 -1.90
CA TYR A 31 -11.68 0.43 -2.53
C TYR A 31 -11.65 -1.04 -2.10
N PRO A 32 -12.72 -1.83 -2.35
CA PRO A 32 -12.78 -3.21 -1.90
C PRO A 32 -11.80 -4.11 -2.69
N PRO A 33 -11.11 -5.05 -2.03
CA PRO A 33 -10.26 -6.03 -2.72
C PRO A 33 -11.09 -7.03 -3.54
N ASP A 34 -10.47 -7.58 -4.59
CA ASP A 34 -11.08 -8.68 -5.33
C ASP A 34 -10.92 -10.00 -4.54
N PHE A 35 -11.94 -10.85 -4.58
CA PHE A 35 -11.92 -12.22 -4.04
C PHE A 35 -11.68 -12.37 -2.53
N LEU A 36 -11.65 -11.27 -1.77
CA LEU A 36 -11.55 -11.26 -0.31
C LEU A 36 -12.73 -10.54 0.32
N THR A 37 -13.14 -11.02 1.50
CA THR A 37 -14.10 -10.33 2.35
C THR A 37 -13.33 -9.67 3.50
N PRO A 38 -13.37 -8.33 3.64
CA PRO A 38 -12.71 -7.66 4.75
C PRO A 38 -13.38 -7.99 6.09
N ASP A 39 -12.60 -8.23 7.13
CA ASP A 39 -13.08 -8.25 8.52
C ASP A 39 -13.55 -6.87 8.95
N ARG A 40 -12.90 -5.84 8.39
CA ARG A 40 -13.18 -4.43 8.68
C ARG A 40 -13.23 -3.61 7.41
N VAL A 41 -14.34 -2.92 7.19
CA VAL A 41 -14.39 -1.78 6.27
C VAL A 41 -14.24 -0.50 7.10
N PHE A 42 -13.31 0.37 6.72
CA PHE A 42 -13.02 1.61 7.45
C PHE A 42 -12.95 2.81 6.51
N ARG A 43 -13.17 3.99 7.09
CA ARG A 43 -13.01 5.28 6.43
C ARG A 43 -11.64 5.86 6.71
N ILE A 44 -11.03 6.55 5.75
CA ILE A 44 -9.74 7.21 5.98
C ILE A 44 -9.82 8.26 7.11
N GLU A 45 -10.99 8.87 7.26
CA GLU A 45 -11.30 9.82 8.33
C GLU A 45 -11.34 9.18 9.73
N HIS A 46 -11.33 7.85 9.80
CA HIS A 46 -11.28 7.05 11.02
C HIS A 46 -9.97 6.25 11.17
N LEU A 47 -8.88 6.70 10.52
CA LEU A 47 -7.58 6.03 10.57
C LEU A 47 -7.06 5.87 12.01
N GLY A 48 -7.22 6.88 12.86
CA GLY A 48 -6.81 6.81 14.26
C GLY A 48 -7.53 5.70 15.02
N THR A 49 -8.84 5.57 14.84
CA THR A 49 -9.62 4.48 15.44
C THR A 49 -9.17 3.11 14.92
N LEU A 50 -8.82 2.99 13.64
CA LEU A 50 -8.27 1.74 13.09
C LEU A 50 -6.95 1.35 13.78
N LEU A 51 -6.06 2.32 14.04
CA LEU A 51 -4.79 2.05 14.75
C LEU A 51 -5.03 1.57 16.18
N GLU A 52 -6.00 2.16 16.88
CA GLU A 52 -6.40 1.74 18.23
C GLU A 52 -7.01 0.33 18.22
N GLU A 53 -7.87 0.04 17.24
CA GLU A 53 -8.46 -1.29 17.01
C GLU A 53 -7.37 -2.35 16.78
N PHE A 54 -6.40 -2.07 15.92
CA PHE A 54 -5.27 -2.97 15.67
C PHE A 54 -4.46 -3.25 16.95
N LYS A 55 -4.22 -2.23 17.79
CA LYS A 55 -3.55 -2.42 19.09
C LYS A 55 -4.36 -3.31 20.01
N ALA A 56 -5.67 -3.08 20.12
CA ALA A 56 -6.55 -3.88 20.96
C ALA A 56 -6.63 -5.35 20.51
N LEU A 57 -6.53 -5.59 19.21
CA LEU A 57 -6.48 -6.93 18.61
C LEU A 57 -5.11 -7.62 18.73
N GLY A 58 -4.06 -6.91 19.19
CA GLY A 58 -2.71 -7.47 19.27
C GLY A 58 -2.02 -7.62 17.90
N VAL A 59 -2.41 -6.80 16.93
CA VAL A 59 -1.68 -6.67 15.65
C VAL A 59 -0.29 -6.14 15.93
N THR A 60 0.72 -6.77 15.33
CA THR A 60 2.14 -6.40 15.46
C THR A 60 2.75 -6.02 14.12
N ASP A 61 2.20 -6.56 13.05
CA ASP A 61 2.70 -6.44 11.69
C ASP A 61 1.59 -5.90 10.79
N VAL A 62 1.93 -5.00 9.87
CA VAL A 62 0.99 -4.43 8.90
C VAL A 62 1.57 -4.54 7.50
N CYS A 63 0.77 -5.03 6.56
CA CYS A 63 1.09 -5.05 5.15
C CYS A 63 0.04 -4.26 4.36
N PHE A 64 0.48 -3.45 3.39
CA PHE A 64 -0.39 -2.73 2.47
C PHE A 64 -0.35 -3.43 1.12
N ALA A 65 -1.52 -3.75 0.57
CA ALA A 65 -1.62 -4.41 -0.72
C ALA A 65 -2.88 -3.99 -1.48
N GLY A 66 -2.77 -3.90 -2.81
CA GLY A 66 -3.88 -3.46 -3.67
C GLY A 66 -3.81 -1.97 -4.01
N SER A 67 -4.67 -1.56 -4.94
CA SER A 67 -4.72 -0.19 -5.42
C SER A 67 -5.67 0.65 -4.57
N ILE A 68 -5.25 1.86 -4.28
CA ILE A 68 -6.08 2.90 -3.67
C ILE A 68 -5.84 4.17 -4.47
N ARG A 69 -6.91 4.93 -4.72
CA ARG A 69 -6.79 6.30 -5.22
C ARG A 69 -6.91 7.27 -4.06
N ARG A 70 -6.41 8.49 -4.26
CA ARG A 70 -6.56 9.57 -3.28
C ARG A 70 -8.03 9.74 -2.89
N PRO A 71 -8.44 9.36 -1.66
CA PRO A 71 -9.84 9.46 -1.26
C PRO A 71 -10.22 10.92 -1.06
N ALA A 72 -11.47 11.26 -1.39
CA ALA A 72 -12.03 12.52 -0.96
C ALA A 72 -12.27 12.45 0.55
N ILE A 73 -11.68 13.38 1.31
CA ILE A 73 -11.82 13.45 2.75
C ILE A 73 -13.01 14.34 3.07
N ASP A 74 -13.96 13.83 3.87
CA ASP A 74 -15.02 14.63 4.47
C ASP A 74 -14.57 15.12 5.87
N PRO A 75 -14.27 16.43 6.05
CA PRO A 75 -13.82 16.94 7.34
C PRO A 75 -14.82 16.73 8.47
N ALA A 76 -16.11 16.60 8.17
CA ALA A 76 -17.15 16.40 9.18
C ALA A 76 -17.17 14.96 9.74
N GLN A 77 -16.54 14.01 9.04
CA GLN A 77 -16.44 12.60 9.46
C GLN A 77 -15.13 12.29 10.20
N ILE A 78 -14.25 13.27 10.39
CA ILE A 78 -12.98 13.04 11.07
C ILE A 78 -13.24 12.77 12.55
N ASP A 79 -12.86 11.58 13.00
CA ASP A 79 -13.02 11.18 14.40
C ASP A 79 -11.94 11.79 15.30
N ALA A 80 -12.16 11.70 16.61
CA ALA A 80 -11.27 12.28 17.61
C ALA A 80 -9.86 11.64 17.59
N ALA A 81 -9.77 10.34 17.29
CA ALA A 81 -8.51 9.61 17.23
C ALA A 81 -7.68 9.98 15.99
N THR A 82 -8.35 10.35 14.88
CA THR A 82 -7.72 10.72 13.61
C THR A 82 -7.35 12.20 13.56
N MET A 83 -8.05 13.05 14.32
CA MET A 83 -7.82 14.50 14.36
C MET A 83 -6.33 14.91 14.47
N PRO A 84 -5.49 14.27 15.32
CA PRO A 84 -4.07 14.61 15.43
C PRO A 84 -3.25 14.28 14.18
N LEU A 85 -3.71 13.35 13.34
CA LEU A 85 -3.03 12.90 12.12
C LEU A 85 -3.33 13.81 10.92
N VAL A 86 -4.46 14.51 10.93
CA VAL A 86 -4.96 15.30 9.79
C VAL A 86 -3.94 16.32 9.26
N PRO A 87 -3.28 17.15 10.10
CA PRO A 87 -2.33 18.15 9.60
C PRO A 87 -1.15 17.50 8.86
N ARG A 88 -0.70 16.33 9.34
CA ARG A 88 0.39 15.56 8.72
C ARG A 88 -0.03 15.00 7.37
N MET A 89 -1.21 14.38 7.31
CA MET A 89 -1.78 13.86 6.05
C MET A 89 -1.95 14.95 5.00
N MET A 90 -2.49 16.11 5.39
CA MET A 90 -2.65 17.26 4.48
C MET A 90 -1.31 17.77 3.95
N ALA A 91 -0.29 17.86 4.81
CA ALA A 91 1.06 18.27 4.42
C ALA A 91 1.78 17.23 3.54
N ALA A 92 1.44 15.94 3.68
CA ALA A 92 2.01 14.88 2.85
C ALA A 92 1.35 14.84 1.46
N LEU A 93 0.02 14.98 1.39
CA LEU A 93 -0.74 15.00 0.14
C LEU A 93 -0.37 16.17 -0.80
N SER A 94 0.13 17.28 -0.25
CA SER A 94 0.62 18.41 -1.05
C SER A 94 1.98 18.15 -1.70
N LYS A 95 2.70 17.11 -1.26
CA LYS A 95 4.01 16.71 -1.82
C LYS A 95 3.90 15.70 -2.97
N GLY A 96 2.70 15.15 -3.21
CA GLY A 96 2.43 14.13 -4.22
C GLY A 96 1.92 12.82 -3.61
N ASP A 97 1.94 11.74 -4.39
CA ASP A 97 1.40 10.44 -3.98
C ASP A 97 2.42 9.60 -3.19
N ASP A 98 3.71 9.58 -3.58
CA ASP A 98 4.78 8.96 -2.77
C ASP A 98 4.90 9.67 -1.42
N GLY A 99 4.78 11.01 -1.42
CA GLY A 99 4.74 11.80 -0.18
C GLY A 99 3.63 11.35 0.78
N ALA A 100 2.42 11.16 0.25
CA ALA A 100 1.27 10.69 1.02
C ALA A 100 1.48 9.26 1.54
N LEU A 101 1.93 8.33 0.69
CA LEU A 101 2.15 6.95 1.07
C LEU A 101 3.22 6.82 2.16
N ARG A 102 4.35 7.53 2.04
CA ARG A 102 5.40 7.53 3.06
C ARG A 102 4.92 8.03 4.41
N GLU A 103 4.07 9.05 4.43
CA GLU A 103 3.53 9.57 5.67
C GLU A 103 2.60 8.54 6.32
N VAL A 104 1.77 7.84 5.54
CA VAL A 104 0.96 6.73 6.05
C VAL A 104 1.84 5.65 6.68
N LEU A 105 2.89 5.19 5.98
CA LEU A 105 3.81 4.19 6.54
C LEU A 105 4.47 4.68 7.84
N THR A 106 4.82 5.97 7.90
CA THR A 106 5.41 6.60 9.09
C THR A 106 4.44 6.58 10.27
N VAL A 107 3.17 6.96 10.05
CA VAL A 107 2.13 6.95 11.08
C VAL A 107 1.93 5.55 11.67
N PHE A 108 1.88 4.51 10.83
CA PHE A 108 1.76 3.14 11.32
C PHE A 108 3.01 2.69 12.11
N SER A 109 4.20 3.04 11.63
CA SER A 109 5.46 2.71 12.32
C SER A 109 5.54 3.40 13.69
N GLU A 110 5.19 4.68 13.78
CA GLU A 110 5.15 5.44 15.04
C GLU A 110 4.07 4.93 16.00
N ALA A 111 2.97 4.37 15.47
CA ALA A 111 1.96 3.69 16.28
C ALA A 111 2.46 2.36 16.85
N GLY A 112 3.63 1.86 16.44
CA GLY A 112 4.29 0.67 16.97
C GLY A 112 4.14 -0.58 16.10
N PHE A 113 3.69 -0.45 14.85
CA PHE A 113 3.53 -1.57 13.94
C PHE A 113 4.79 -1.80 13.09
N ASN A 114 5.14 -3.06 12.87
CA ASN A 114 6.16 -3.43 11.89
C ASN A 114 5.56 -3.42 10.48
N ILE A 115 6.09 -2.58 9.60
CA ILE A 115 5.67 -2.57 8.20
C ILE A 115 6.32 -3.74 7.47
N ARG A 116 5.50 -4.61 6.90
CA ARG A 116 5.92 -5.79 6.14
C ARG A 116 5.65 -5.58 4.66
N ALA A 117 6.66 -5.86 3.83
CA ALA A 117 6.54 -5.69 2.39
C ALA A 117 5.79 -6.87 1.75
N ALA A 118 4.93 -6.60 0.77
CA ALA A 118 4.10 -7.62 0.11
C ALA A 118 4.93 -8.77 -0.51
N ASN A 119 6.13 -8.47 -0.99
CA ASN A 119 7.04 -9.45 -1.58
C ASN A 119 7.63 -10.43 -0.55
N GLU A 120 7.58 -10.12 0.74
CA GLU A 120 7.97 -11.08 1.79
C GLU A 120 6.99 -12.27 1.85
N PHE A 121 5.74 -12.04 1.45
CA PHE A 121 4.68 -13.07 1.44
C PHE A 121 4.50 -13.70 0.06
N ALA A 122 4.86 -13.01 -1.01
CA ALA A 122 4.70 -13.50 -2.37
C ALA A 122 5.93 -13.23 -3.24
N ALA A 123 7.10 -13.72 -2.80
CA ALA A 123 8.38 -13.51 -3.50
C ALA A 123 8.35 -13.99 -4.96
N ALA A 124 7.56 -15.02 -5.27
CA ALA A 124 7.39 -15.54 -6.63
C ALA A 124 6.70 -14.57 -7.60
N LEU A 125 6.06 -13.50 -7.11
CA LEU A 125 5.49 -12.45 -7.95
C LEU A 125 6.54 -11.47 -8.48
N LEU A 126 7.75 -11.46 -7.91
CA LEU A 126 8.82 -10.59 -8.39
C LEU A 126 9.38 -11.13 -9.71
N PRO A 127 9.57 -10.27 -10.73
CA PRO A 127 10.20 -10.69 -11.97
C PRO A 127 11.65 -11.10 -11.70
N VAL A 128 12.05 -12.27 -12.19
CA VAL A 128 13.46 -12.66 -12.31
C VAL A 128 14.14 -11.86 -13.43
N ALA A 129 15.46 -11.67 -13.32
CA ALA A 129 16.21 -11.03 -14.39
C ALA A 129 16.15 -11.83 -15.69
N GLY A 130 15.83 -11.16 -16.81
CA GLY A 130 15.84 -11.76 -18.14
C GLY A 130 14.64 -11.40 -18.99
N VAL A 131 14.47 -12.15 -20.09
CA VAL A 131 13.38 -11.97 -21.06
C VAL A 131 12.34 -13.06 -20.83
N PHE A 132 11.14 -12.68 -20.41
CA PHE A 132 10.03 -13.59 -20.09
C PHE A 132 9.33 -14.20 -21.32
N THR A 133 9.77 -13.86 -22.52
CA THR A 133 9.16 -14.32 -23.77
C THR A 133 10.18 -15.06 -24.65
N SER A 134 9.67 -15.79 -25.63
CA SER A 134 10.51 -16.41 -26.67
C SER A 134 11.15 -15.38 -27.61
N ARG A 135 10.59 -14.16 -27.70
CA ARG A 135 11.11 -13.09 -28.54
C ARG A 135 12.31 -12.43 -27.86
N ARG A 136 13.46 -12.46 -28.53
CA ARG A 136 14.67 -11.78 -28.07
C ARG A 136 14.63 -10.30 -28.42
N THR A 137 15.24 -9.48 -27.57
CA THR A 137 15.52 -8.07 -27.85
C THR A 137 16.68 -7.97 -28.84
N ASP A 138 16.57 -7.06 -29.80
CA ASP A 138 17.72 -6.66 -30.63
C ASP A 138 18.46 -5.47 -29.97
N THR A 139 19.49 -4.98 -30.65
CA THR A 139 20.33 -3.86 -30.16
C THR A 139 19.54 -2.57 -29.98
N GLN A 140 18.53 -2.31 -30.80
CA GLN A 140 17.71 -1.10 -30.69
C GLN A 140 16.81 -1.18 -29.46
N HIS A 141 16.11 -2.31 -29.27
CA HIS A 141 15.28 -2.52 -28.07
C HIS A 141 16.12 -2.44 -26.79
N ALA A 142 17.35 -2.95 -26.80
CA ALA A 142 18.25 -2.86 -25.66
C ALA A 142 18.62 -1.41 -25.34
N ALA A 143 18.97 -0.61 -26.36
CA ALA A 143 19.27 0.81 -26.19
C ALA A 143 18.05 1.60 -25.66
N ASP A 144 16.86 1.33 -26.21
CA ASP A 144 15.61 1.96 -25.77
C ASP A 144 15.27 1.57 -24.31
N ALA A 145 15.49 0.31 -23.92
CA ALA A 145 15.25 -0.14 -22.55
C ALA A 145 16.17 0.54 -21.53
N VAL A 146 17.47 0.70 -21.86
CA VAL A 146 18.40 1.47 -21.02
C VAL A 146 17.94 2.92 -20.90
N ARG A 147 17.60 3.55 -22.03
CA ARG A 147 17.13 4.93 -22.03
C ARG A 147 15.84 5.11 -21.22
N ALA A 148 14.88 4.20 -21.36
CA ALA A 148 13.63 4.22 -20.60
C ALA A 148 13.89 4.08 -19.10
N ALA A 149 14.78 3.17 -18.69
CA ALA A 149 15.17 2.99 -17.29
C ALA A 149 15.80 4.27 -16.72
N GLU A 150 16.68 4.94 -17.48
CA GLU A 150 17.22 6.24 -17.09
C GLU A 150 16.12 7.28 -16.90
N VAL A 151 15.18 7.41 -17.85
CA VAL A 151 14.09 8.38 -17.75
C VAL A 151 13.25 8.13 -16.49
N VAL A 152 12.81 6.90 -16.27
CA VAL A 152 12.01 6.53 -15.09
C VAL A 152 12.77 6.82 -13.79
N ALA A 153 14.09 6.54 -13.74
CA ALA A 153 14.93 6.83 -12.58
C ALA A 153 15.04 8.33 -12.26
N HIS A 154 14.87 9.22 -13.24
CA HIS A 154 14.85 10.67 -13.03
C HIS A 154 13.45 11.22 -12.70
N LEU A 155 12.38 10.58 -13.18
CA LEU A 155 11.00 10.98 -12.88
C LEU A 155 10.58 10.58 -11.46
N GLY A 156 10.98 9.40 -10.99
CA GLY A 156 10.59 8.87 -9.68
C GLY A 156 10.88 9.82 -8.50
N PRO A 157 12.09 10.39 -8.36
CA PRO A 157 12.40 11.35 -7.29
C PRO A 157 11.57 12.65 -7.31
N LEU A 158 10.90 12.94 -8.43
CA LEU A 158 10.01 14.09 -8.60
C LEU A 158 8.54 13.75 -8.29
N ASP A 159 8.25 12.51 -7.87
CA ASP A 159 6.90 11.98 -7.64
C ASP A 159 6.02 12.08 -8.91
N ILE A 160 6.63 11.77 -10.06
CA ILE A 160 5.98 11.71 -11.37
C ILE A 160 5.97 10.25 -11.84
N GLY A 161 4.77 9.71 -12.04
CA GLY A 161 4.50 8.35 -12.50
C GLY A 161 3.53 8.28 -13.67
#